data_AF-A0A3M1CMW4-F1
#
_entry.id   AF-A0A3M1CMW4-F1
#
_cell.length_a   1.000
_cell.length_b   1.000
_cell.length_c   1.000
_cell.angle_alpha   90.00
_cell.angle_beta   90.00
_cell.angle_gamma   90.00
#
_symmetry.space_group_name_H-M   'P 1'
#
loop_
_entity.id
_entity.type
_entity.pdbx_description
1 polymer ?
#
loop_
_entity_poly.entity_id
_entity_poly.type
_entity_poly.pdbx_seq_one_letter_code
_entity_poly.pdbx_strand_id
1 'polypeptide(L)'
;MTLSTLALLTLVACGDKGDDSGIDNTGWDGGGTDGGSADGGTTDGGGSDGGATDGGGSDGGGTDGGADGGATDGTGLLTFAGTATVTETTYSGSETLQFKGDEGDGEVLCEITIGLESIGTRSDCGNCDWAFDLRVTAADINTDVACDAIGYDKATLESLVGSTRGYGYDPEYFGHAPTLMVLEGKTWNPVAYASYDPGTHAFEYDGVDGTYPY
;
A
#
# COMPACT_ATOMS: atom_id res chain seq x y z
N MET A 1 22.61 24.53 -35.64
CA MET A 1 21.50 25.41 -36.10
C MET A 1 20.85 24.74 -37.29
N THR A 2 19.73 24.07 -37.08
CA THR A 2 18.84 23.58 -38.14
C THR A 2 17.42 23.72 -37.62
N LEU A 3 16.73 24.74 -38.15
CA LEU A 3 15.31 24.97 -38.04
C LEU A 3 14.55 23.74 -38.56
N SER A 4 13.52 23.29 -37.84
CA SER A 4 12.44 22.51 -38.45
C SER A 4 11.11 22.85 -37.78
N THR A 5 10.51 23.90 -38.31
CA THR A 5 9.11 24.07 -38.70
C THR A 5 8.01 23.29 -37.94
N LEU A 6 7.37 24.01 -37.02
CA LEU A 6 5.93 24.21 -36.82
C LEU A 6 4.96 23.37 -37.70
N ALA A 7 4.11 22.56 -37.07
CA ALA A 7 2.79 22.21 -37.57
C ALA A 7 1.77 22.34 -36.44
N LEU A 8 1.03 23.44 -36.52
CA LEU A 8 -0.10 23.84 -35.69
C LEU A 8 -1.34 23.06 -36.19
N LEU A 9 -1.96 22.22 -35.36
CA LEU A 9 -3.32 21.74 -35.59
C LEU A 9 -4.20 22.15 -34.41
N THR A 10 -4.97 23.20 -34.62
CA THR A 10 -6.08 23.62 -33.78
C THR A 10 -7.31 22.77 -34.10
N LEU A 11 -7.85 22.05 -33.12
CA LEU A 11 -9.26 21.63 -33.14
C LEU A 11 -10.06 22.48 -32.16
N VAL A 12 -11.02 23.21 -32.75
CA VAL A 12 -12.14 23.89 -32.11
C VAL A 12 -13.35 22.95 -32.20
N ALA A 13 -14.07 22.72 -31.09
CA ALA A 13 -15.53 22.89 -31.00
C ALA A 13 -16.16 22.11 -29.82
N CYS A 14 -16.64 22.88 -28.85
CA CYS A 14 -17.99 22.95 -28.28
C CYS A 14 -18.81 21.66 -28.06
N GLY A 15 -19.21 21.46 -26.80
CA GLY A 15 -20.29 20.59 -26.39
C GLY A 15 -20.85 21.01 -25.03
N ASP A 16 -21.43 22.21 -24.97
CA ASP A 16 -22.33 22.65 -23.90
C ASP A 16 -23.58 21.75 -23.86
N LYS A 17 -23.90 21.20 -22.69
CA LYS A 17 -25.21 20.62 -22.39
C LYS A 17 -25.53 20.76 -20.90
N GLY A 18 -26.33 21.78 -20.62
CA GLY A 18 -27.59 21.58 -19.90
C GLY A 18 -27.53 21.82 -18.40
N ASP A 19 -27.80 23.08 -18.03
CA ASP A 19 -28.59 23.38 -16.84
C ASP A 19 -29.95 22.69 -16.95
N ASP A 20 -30.37 21.97 -15.92
CA ASP A 20 -31.79 21.74 -15.66
C ASP A 20 -32.07 21.65 -14.14
N SER A 21 -32.70 22.73 -13.69
CA SER A 21 -33.81 22.79 -12.74
C SER A 21 -33.62 22.28 -11.31
N GLY A 22 -33.77 23.23 -10.39
CA GLY A 22 -33.83 23.02 -8.95
C GLY A 22 -34.87 22.00 -8.48
N ILE A 23 -34.55 21.43 -7.33
CA ILE A 23 -35.54 20.99 -6.36
C ILE A 23 -35.32 21.83 -5.10
N ASP A 24 -36.19 22.81 -4.95
CA ASP A 24 -36.50 23.52 -3.73
C ASP A 24 -37.42 22.66 -2.86
N ASN A 25 -36.90 21.66 -2.14
CA ASN A 25 -37.71 21.06 -1.08
C ASN A 25 -37.43 21.75 0.26
N THR A 26 -38.24 22.77 0.46
CA THR A 26 -38.72 23.30 1.74
C THR A 26 -38.71 22.30 2.89
N GLY A 27 -38.18 22.77 4.03
CA GLY A 27 -38.73 22.46 5.35
C GLY A 27 -38.52 21.04 5.87
N TRP A 28 -37.56 20.89 6.77
CA TRP A 28 -37.81 20.03 7.92
C TRP A 28 -37.34 20.71 9.20
N ASP A 29 -38.34 21.19 9.91
CA ASP A 29 -38.26 21.79 11.22
C ASP A 29 -38.32 20.67 12.26
N GLY A 30 -37.42 20.70 13.24
CA GLY A 30 -37.70 20.23 14.59
C GLY A 30 -37.51 18.73 14.88
N GLY A 31 -36.68 18.45 15.88
CA GLY A 31 -36.66 17.13 16.52
C GLY A 31 -35.52 16.95 17.52
N GLY A 32 -35.70 17.49 18.73
CA GLY A 32 -35.26 16.93 20.01
C GLY A 32 -33.87 16.27 20.14
N THR A 33 -32.98 16.95 20.86
CA THR A 33 -31.93 16.30 21.66
C THR A 33 -32.53 15.39 22.72
N ASP A 34 -32.34 14.08 22.59
CA ASP A 34 -32.61 13.12 23.66
C ASP A 34 -31.28 12.59 24.21
N GLY A 35 -30.95 13.05 25.42
CA GLY A 35 -29.83 12.55 26.20
C GLY A 35 -30.11 11.14 26.72
N GLY A 36 -29.20 10.21 26.43
CA GLY A 36 -29.13 8.92 27.09
C GLY A 36 -28.08 8.97 28.20
N SER A 37 -28.51 8.85 29.46
CA SER A 37 -27.67 8.66 30.64
C SER A 37 -26.76 7.45 30.50
N ALA A 38 -25.51 7.61 30.92
CA ALA A 38 -24.61 6.52 31.22
C ALA A 38 -24.86 6.03 32.65
N ASP A 39 -25.38 4.82 32.82
CA ASP A 39 -25.54 4.20 34.14
C ASP A 39 -25.05 2.73 34.14
N GLY A 40 -23.92 2.52 34.83
CA GLY A 40 -23.71 1.43 35.79
C GLY A 40 -23.73 -0.02 35.31
N GLY A 41 -22.54 -0.55 34.95
CA GLY A 41 -22.25 -1.98 35.02
C GLY A 41 -21.14 -2.24 36.03
N THR A 42 -21.49 -2.86 37.16
CA THR A 42 -20.62 -3.15 38.31
C THR A 42 -19.54 -4.18 37.97
N THR A 43 -18.35 -3.94 38.50
CA THR A 43 -17.26 -4.93 38.57
C THR A 43 -17.58 -5.92 39.68
N ASP A 44 -18.05 -7.11 39.32
CA ASP A 44 -18.25 -8.19 40.28
C ASP A 44 -17.05 -9.14 40.24
N GLY A 45 -16.32 -9.14 41.35
CA GLY A 45 -15.19 -10.02 41.60
C GLY A 45 -15.59 -11.49 41.70
N GLY A 46 -14.82 -12.35 41.04
CA GLY A 46 -14.79 -13.79 41.26
C GLY A 46 -13.46 -14.16 41.93
N GLY A 47 -13.55 -14.92 43.02
CA GLY A 47 -12.51 -15.15 44.02
C GLY A 47 -11.24 -15.84 43.53
N SER A 48 -10.18 -15.59 44.30
CA SER A 48 -8.99 -16.44 44.34
C SER A 48 -9.28 -17.65 45.23
N ASP A 49 -9.55 -18.78 44.58
CA ASP A 49 -9.78 -20.04 45.25
C ASP A 49 -8.52 -20.88 45.08
N GLY A 50 -7.67 -20.86 46.12
CA GLY A 50 -6.48 -21.69 46.20
C GLY A 50 -6.84 -23.17 46.17
N GLY A 51 -6.28 -23.88 45.20
CA GLY A 51 -6.37 -25.34 45.07
C GLY A 51 -4.99 -25.95 44.91
N ALA A 52 -4.49 -26.52 46.01
CA ALA A 52 -3.50 -27.60 46.14
C ALA A 52 -2.34 -27.69 45.12
N THR A 53 -1.14 -27.37 45.59
CA THR A 53 0.09 -28.07 45.20
C THR A 53 -0.01 -29.54 45.60
N ASP A 54 -0.17 -30.43 44.62
CA ASP A 54 0.18 -31.85 44.76
C ASP A 54 1.04 -32.25 43.57
N GLY A 55 2.28 -32.60 43.87
CA GLY A 55 3.30 -32.99 42.90
C GLY A 55 3.00 -34.34 42.24
N GLY A 56 3.33 -34.42 40.96
CA GLY A 56 3.34 -35.67 40.22
C GLY A 56 4.21 -35.55 38.97
N GLY A 57 5.28 -36.34 38.93
CA GLY A 57 5.91 -36.82 37.70
C GLY A 57 6.81 -35.86 36.95
N SER A 58 8.10 -35.86 37.25
CA SER A 58 9.12 -35.64 36.23
C SER A 58 9.24 -36.91 35.40
N ASP A 59 8.40 -37.04 34.39
CA ASP A 59 8.47 -38.04 33.33
C ASP A 59 8.51 -37.22 32.04
N GLY A 60 9.66 -36.95 31.41
CA GLY A 60 10.55 -37.95 30.85
C GLY A 60 10.16 -38.22 29.39
N GLY A 61 10.49 -37.29 28.48
CA GLY A 61 10.43 -37.50 27.02
C GLY A 61 9.30 -36.71 26.33
N GLY A 62 9.51 -35.92 25.29
CA GLY A 62 10.72 -35.60 24.55
C GLY A 62 10.89 -34.09 24.46
N THR A 63 12.14 -33.64 24.45
CA THR A 63 12.51 -32.58 23.53
C THR A 63 11.98 -32.99 22.17
N ASP A 64 10.93 -32.33 21.69
CA ASP A 64 10.64 -32.25 20.27
C ASP A 64 11.80 -31.46 19.66
N GLY A 65 12.94 -32.16 19.53
CA GLY A 65 14.02 -31.83 18.64
C GLY A 65 13.61 -32.15 17.21
N GLY A 66 12.45 -31.64 16.79
CA GLY A 66 12.19 -31.40 15.39
C GLY A 66 13.09 -30.23 15.02
N ALA A 67 14.13 -30.50 14.24
CA ALA A 67 14.95 -29.45 13.70
C ALA A 67 14.04 -28.46 12.93
N ASP A 68 13.95 -27.21 13.39
CA ASP A 68 13.48 -26.05 12.61
C ASP A 68 14.47 -25.71 11.46
N GLY A 69 15.02 -26.75 10.83
CA GLY A 69 16.00 -26.69 9.76
C GLY A 69 15.54 -27.39 8.49
N GLY A 70 14.26 -27.76 8.41
CA GLY A 70 13.61 -28.10 7.15
C GLY A 70 12.89 -26.86 6.65
N ALA A 71 13.26 -26.37 5.47
CA ALA A 71 12.43 -25.43 4.71
C ALA A 71 10.98 -25.90 4.81
N THR A 72 10.15 -25.15 5.50
CA THR A 72 8.71 -25.38 5.49
C THR A 72 8.28 -25.06 4.07
N ASP A 73 8.02 -26.07 3.25
CA ASP A 73 7.34 -25.92 1.96
C ASP A 73 6.01 -25.20 2.22
N GLY A 74 6.05 -23.88 2.24
CA GLY A 74 4.97 -23.00 2.66
C GLY A 74 4.64 -22.01 1.56
N THR A 75 3.48 -21.38 1.66
CA THR A 75 3.06 -20.30 0.78
C THR A 75 2.95 -19.02 1.60
N GLY A 76 3.56 -17.96 1.11
CA GLY A 76 3.49 -16.64 1.72
C GLY A 76 2.85 -15.63 0.79
N LEU A 77 2.36 -14.53 1.36
CA LEU A 77 1.79 -13.41 0.63
C LEU A 77 2.80 -12.26 0.61
N LEU A 78 3.15 -11.78 -0.58
CA LEU A 78 3.92 -10.56 -0.77
C LEU A 78 2.95 -9.38 -0.96
N THR A 79 3.02 -8.43 -0.04
CA THR A 79 2.31 -7.16 -0.12
C THR A 79 3.30 -6.02 -0.26
N PHE A 80 2.79 -4.89 -0.74
CA PHE A 80 3.55 -3.64 -0.79
C PHE A 80 2.70 -2.49 -0.31
N ALA A 81 3.33 -1.53 0.36
CA ALA A 81 2.68 -0.30 0.78
C ALA A 81 3.66 0.86 0.70
N GLY A 82 3.21 2.04 0.32
CA GLY A 82 4.08 3.20 0.25
C GLY A 82 3.46 4.47 0.79
N THR A 83 4.33 5.37 1.20
CA THR A 83 3.99 6.72 1.66
C THR A 83 4.92 7.72 0.97
N ALA A 84 4.37 8.84 0.52
CA ALA A 84 5.14 9.86 -0.17
C ALA A 84 4.56 11.26 0.05
N THR A 85 5.40 12.26 -0.18
CA THR A 85 4.97 13.64 -0.42
C THR A 85 5.04 13.92 -1.92
N VAL A 86 3.92 14.31 -2.51
CA VAL A 86 3.77 14.54 -3.95
C VAL A 86 3.32 15.96 -4.22
N THR A 87 4.13 16.72 -4.93
CA THR A 87 3.79 18.06 -5.43
C THR A 87 3.59 18.02 -6.94
N GLU A 88 3.29 19.16 -7.56
CA GLU A 88 3.18 19.26 -9.03
C GLU A 88 4.44 18.79 -9.78
N THR A 89 5.61 18.84 -9.15
CA THR A 89 6.89 18.58 -9.82
C THR A 89 7.80 17.58 -9.11
N THR A 90 7.41 17.11 -7.92
CA THR A 90 8.26 16.25 -7.11
C THR A 90 7.48 15.10 -6.49
N TYR A 91 8.14 13.96 -6.40
CA TYR A 91 7.76 12.82 -5.58
C TYR A 91 8.92 12.47 -4.66
N SER A 92 8.66 12.30 -3.36
CA SER A 92 9.64 11.83 -2.39
C SER A 92 8.94 10.94 -1.37
N GLY A 93 9.37 9.69 -1.26
CA GLY A 93 8.71 8.72 -0.39
C GLY A 93 9.47 7.43 -0.21
N SER A 94 8.79 6.46 0.37
CA SER A 94 9.28 5.10 0.55
C SER A 94 8.19 4.08 0.32
N GLU A 95 8.60 2.89 -0.14
CA GLU A 95 7.77 1.72 -0.34
C GLU A 95 8.31 0.58 0.53
N THR A 96 7.44 -0.10 1.28
CA THR A 96 7.78 -1.30 2.02
C THR A 96 7.20 -2.50 1.30
N LEU A 97 8.05 -3.49 1.01
CA LEU A 97 7.65 -4.83 0.58
C LEU A 97 7.62 -5.72 1.82
N GLN A 98 6.53 -6.43 2.04
CA GLN A 98 6.40 -7.34 3.18
C GLN A 98 5.94 -8.72 2.70
N PHE A 99 6.74 -9.74 2.99
CA PHE A 99 6.41 -11.13 2.74
C PHE A 99 6.05 -11.81 4.04
N LYS A 100 4.81 -12.26 4.15
CA LYS A 100 4.28 -12.93 5.32
C LYS A 100 4.01 -14.39 5.01
N GLY A 101 4.39 -15.29 5.92
CA GLY A 101 4.06 -16.71 5.83
C GLY A 101 2.56 -16.98 5.95
N ASP A 102 2.18 -18.26 5.83
CA ASP A 102 0.80 -18.75 5.99
C ASP A 102 -0.23 -17.92 5.20
N GLU A 103 0.03 -17.72 3.89
CA GLU A 103 -0.84 -16.97 2.98
C GLU A 103 -1.17 -15.54 3.43
N GLY A 104 -0.34 -14.93 4.27
CA GLY A 104 -0.52 -13.58 4.79
C GLY A 104 -0.94 -13.50 6.26
N ASP A 105 -1.33 -14.62 6.87
CA ASP A 105 -1.76 -14.69 8.27
C ASP A 105 -0.61 -14.99 9.25
N GLY A 106 0.55 -15.40 8.73
CA GLY A 106 1.73 -15.79 9.51
C GLY A 106 2.65 -14.63 9.89
N GLU A 107 3.85 -14.98 10.32
CA GLU A 107 4.91 -14.02 10.65
C GLU A 107 5.51 -13.35 9.41
N VAL A 108 6.15 -12.20 9.61
CA VAL A 108 6.88 -11.50 8.56
C VAL A 108 8.21 -12.22 8.34
N LEU A 109 8.40 -12.77 7.15
CA LEU A 109 9.59 -13.54 6.78
C LEU A 109 10.58 -12.71 5.96
N CYS A 110 10.09 -11.72 5.23
CA CYS A 110 10.94 -10.73 4.58
C CYS A 110 10.28 -9.36 4.68
N GLU A 111 11.07 -8.34 5.02
CA GLU A 111 10.62 -6.95 4.97
C GLU A 111 11.72 -6.08 4.40
N ILE A 112 11.39 -5.33 3.35
CA ILE A 112 12.32 -4.47 2.61
C ILE A 112 11.73 -3.07 2.54
N THR A 113 12.53 -2.04 2.85
CA THR A 113 12.16 -0.64 2.63
C THR A 113 12.94 -0.06 1.45
N ILE A 114 12.22 0.52 0.50
CA ILE A 114 12.74 1.09 -0.74
C ILE A 114 12.51 2.61 -0.71
N GLY A 115 13.57 3.40 -0.88
CA GLY A 115 13.47 4.85 -1.04
C GLY A 115 13.18 5.24 -2.49
N LEU A 116 12.28 6.20 -2.72
CA LEU A 116 11.85 6.62 -4.05
C LEU A 116 11.87 8.15 -4.18
N GLU A 117 12.50 8.64 -5.25
CA GLU A 117 12.54 10.07 -5.60
C GLU A 117 12.25 10.30 -7.08
N SER A 118 11.45 11.32 -7.40
CA SER A 118 11.22 11.73 -8.78
C SER A 118 12.50 12.23 -9.45
N ILE A 119 12.73 11.78 -10.68
CA ILE A 119 13.76 12.31 -11.59
C ILE A 119 13.16 13.03 -12.81
N GLY A 120 11.84 12.94 -13.01
CA GLY A 120 11.12 13.67 -14.04
C GLY A 120 9.61 13.48 -13.94
N THR A 121 8.86 14.47 -14.42
CA THR A 121 7.40 14.38 -14.60
C THR A 121 7.06 13.68 -15.90
N ARG A 122 5.94 12.97 -15.93
CA ARG A 122 5.41 12.31 -17.12
C ARG A 122 4.03 12.85 -17.48
N SER A 123 3.74 12.89 -18.77
CA SER A 123 2.44 13.34 -19.30
C SER A 123 1.77 12.27 -20.17
N ASP A 124 2.29 11.05 -20.18
CA ASP A 124 1.81 9.94 -21.00
C ASP A 124 0.87 8.98 -20.24
N CYS A 125 0.59 9.26 -18.97
CA CYS A 125 -0.55 8.65 -18.27
C CYS A 125 -1.80 9.49 -18.53
N GLY A 126 -2.69 9.00 -19.40
CA GLY A 126 -3.82 9.80 -19.92
C GLY A 126 -4.87 10.20 -18.87
N ASN A 127 -5.06 9.38 -17.84
CA ASN A 127 -6.06 9.62 -16.78
C ASN A 127 -5.43 9.99 -15.43
N CYS A 128 -4.10 10.06 -15.35
CA CYS A 128 -3.47 10.38 -14.08
C CYS A 128 -3.54 11.89 -13.80
N ASP A 129 -3.79 12.26 -12.54
CA ASP A 129 -3.61 13.62 -12.05
C ASP A 129 -2.13 14.03 -12.07
N TRP A 130 -1.25 13.07 -11.77
CA TRP A 130 0.20 13.23 -11.85
C TRP A 130 0.88 11.91 -12.21
N ALA A 131 2.05 12.00 -12.82
CA ALA A 131 2.90 10.86 -13.10
C ALA A 131 4.38 11.26 -13.10
N PHE A 132 5.25 10.34 -12.66
CA PHE A 132 6.68 10.56 -12.50
C PHE A 132 7.50 9.36 -12.95
N ASP A 133 8.71 9.64 -13.44
CA ASP A 133 9.81 8.69 -13.38
C ASP A 133 10.45 8.81 -11.99
N LEU A 134 10.46 7.71 -11.25
CA LEU A 134 11.04 7.59 -9.92
C LEU A 134 12.33 6.80 -9.98
N ARG A 135 13.35 7.25 -9.26
CA ARG A 135 14.59 6.50 -9.04
C ARG A 135 14.56 5.86 -7.65
N VAL A 136 14.96 4.60 -7.57
CA VAL A 136 15.23 3.94 -6.29
C VAL A 136 16.50 4.53 -5.68
N THR A 137 16.39 5.14 -4.51
CA THR A 137 17.52 5.79 -3.82
C THR A 137 18.14 4.93 -2.72
N ALA A 138 17.36 4.02 -2.14
CA ALA A 138 17.78 3.06 -1.13
C ALA A 138 16.94 1.78 -1.23
N ALA A 139 17.47 0.67 -0.75
CA ALA A 139 16.78 -0.61 -0.62
C ALA A 139 17.40 -1.37 0.57
N ASP A 140 16.70 -1.39 1.69
CA ASP A 140 17.21 -1.90 2.97
C ASP A 140 16.37 -3.09 3.44
N ILE A 141 17.01 -4.17 3.88
CA ILE A 141 16.32 -5.33 4.49
C ILE A 141 16.16 -5.08 5.98
N ASN A 142 14.91 -5.08 6.45
CA ASN A 142 14.56 -4.97 7.86
C ASN A 142 14.40 -6.34 8.52
N THR A 143 13.89 -7.33 7.77
CA THR A 143 13.73 -8.73 8.20
C THR A 143 14.19 -9.65 7.09
N ASP A 144 15.09 -10.60 7.40
CA ASP A 144 15.75 -11.49 6.44
C ASP A 144 15.66 -12.96 6.87
N VAL A 145 14.44 -13.50 6.91
CA VAL A 145 14.20 -14.93 7.16
C VAL A 145 14.09 -15.69 5.83
N ALA A 146 13.41 -15.09 4.84
CA ALA A 146 13.13 -15.71 3.54
C ALA A 146 13.24 -14.74 2.35
N CYS A 147 13.98 -13.62 2.45
CA CYS A 147 14.10 -12.68 1.33
C CYS A 147 14.73 -13.32 0.09
N ASP A 148 15.75 -14.15 0.25
CA ASP A 148 16.38 -14.89 -0.84
C ASP A 148 15.39 -15.84 -1.55
N ALA A 149 14.47 -16.45 -0.81
CA ALA A 149 13.50 -17.42 -1.34
C ALA A 149 12.51 -16.76 -2.32
N ILE A 150 12.18 -15.49 -2.08
CA ILE A 150 11.33 -14.68 -2.97
C ILE A 150 12.14 -13.81 -3.94
N GLY A 151 13.45 -14.06 -4.08
CA GLY A 151 14.30 -13.41 -5.07
C GLY A 151 14.77 -11.99 -4.70
N TYR A 152 14.70 -11.60 -3.43
CA TYR A 152 15.19 -10.32 -2.93
C TYR A 152 16.47 -10.48 -2.11
N ASP A 153 17.45 -11.18 -2.67
CA ASP A 153 18.77 -11.27 -2.06
C ASP A 153 19.49 -9.92 -2.03
N LYS A 154 20.54 -9.81 -1.22
CA LYS A 154 21.30 -8.56 -1.08
C LYS A 154 21.84 -8.04 -2.41
N ALA A 155 22.29 -8.91 -3.31
CA ALA A 155 22.81 -8.51 -4.61
C ALA A 155 21.70 -7.91 -5.50
N THR A 156 20.50 -8.47 -5.42
CA THR A 156 19.30 -7.97 -6.10
C THR A 156 18.93 -6.59 -5.59
N LEU A 157 18.93 -6.38 -4.26
CA LEU A 157 18.67 -5.06 -3.67
C LEU A 157 19.72 -4.02 -4.04
N GLU A 158 21.01 -4.39 -4.07
CA GLU A 158 22.06 -3.51 -4.56
C GLU A 158 21.85 -3.12 -6.03
N SER A 159 21.31 -4.03 -6.85
CA SER A 159 20.99 -3.76 -8.26
C SER A 159 19.72 -2.90 -8.45
N LEU A 160 18.81 -2.91 -7.47
CA LEU A 160 17.61 -2.08 -7.47
C LEU A 160 17.97 -0.60 -7.29
N VAL A 161 18.99 -0.27 -6.49
CA VAL A 161 19.40 1.12 -6.26
C VAL A 161 19.86 1.76 -7.57
N GLY A 162 19.26 2.91 -7.91
CA GLY A 162 19.48 3.63 -9.17
C GLY A 162 18.59 3.18 -10.33
N SER A 163 17.84 2.08 -10.19
CA SER A 163 16.82 1.69 -11.17
C SER A 163 15.68 2.73 -11.22
N THR A 164 14.93 2.74 -12.33
CA THR A 164 13.82 3.67 -12.55
C THR A 164 12.49 2.92 -12.63
N ARG A 165 11.43 3.52 -12.06
CA ARG A 165 10.04 3.05 -12.10
C ARG A 165 9.14 4.21 -12.55
N GLY A 166 8.08 3.95 -13.29
CA GLY A 166 7.10 4.99 -13.63
C GLY A 166 5.88 4.86 -12.74
N TYR A 167 5.61 5.83 -11.87
CA TYR A 167 4.42 5.84 -10.99
C TYR A 167 3.49 6.98 -11.41
N GLY A 168 2.19 6.75 -11.30
CA GLY A 168 1.17 7.75 -11.54
C GLY A 168 -0.06 7.50 -10.67
N TYR A 169 -0.93 8.49 -10.58
CA TYR A 169 -2.12 8.41 -9.74
C TYR A 169 -3.36 8.77 -10.55
N ASP A 170 -4.29 7.84 -10.65
CA ASP A 170 -5.61 8.05 -11.25
C ASP A 170 -6.63 8.14 -10.09
N PRO A 171 -7.23 9.32 -9.84
CA PRO A 171 -8.19 9.49 -8.74
C PRO A 171 -9.52 8.75 -8.98
N GLU A 172 -9.83 8.40 -10.23
CA GLU A 172 -11.12 7.85 -10.65
C GLU A 172 -10.94 6.72 -11.68
N TYR A 173 -10.11 5.73 -11.35
CA TYR A 173 -9.88 4.61 -12.26
C TYR A 173 -11.20 3.88 -12.57
N PHE A 174 -11.66 4.02 -13.82
CA PHE A 174 -12.99 3.60 -14.28
C PHE A 174 -14.17 4.11 -13.44
N GLY A 175 -14.05 5.26 -12.78
CA GLY A 175 -15.10 5.86 -11.95
C GLY A 175 -15.38 5.11 -10.65
N HIS A 176 -14.44 4.26 -10.21
CA HIS A 176 -14.63 3.41 -9.03
C HIS A 176 -13.76 3.84 -7.85
N ALA A 177 -12.44 3.87 -8.04
CA ALA A 177 -11.53 4.08 -6.92
C ALA A 177 -10.21 4.76 -7.35
N PRO A 178 -9.64 5.58 -6.45
CA PRO A 178 -8.32 6.12 -6.62
C PRO A 178 -7.26 5.01 -6.60
N THR A 179 -6.35 5.03 -7.56
CA THR A 179 -5.48 3.90 -7.90
C THR A 179 -4.05 4.37 -8.20
N LEU A 180 -3.06 3.64 -7.68
CA LEU A 180 -1.67 3.74 -8.12
C LEU A 180 -1.54 3.06 -9.48
N MET A 181 -1.04 3.82 -10.45
CA MET A 181 -0.70 3.37 -11.78
C MET A 181 0.81 3.13 -11.86
N VAL A 182 1.23 1.99 -12.39
CA VAL A 182 2.64 1.67 -12.65
C VAL A 182 2.87 1.50 -14.14
N LEU A 183 3.96 2.07 -14.63
CA LEU A 183 4.39 1.96 -16.01
C LEU A 183 5.21 0.69 -16.22
N GLU A 184 4.65 -0.24 -17.00
CA GLU A 184 5.34 -1.44 -17.44
C GLU A 184 5.59 -1.36 -18.94
N GLY A 185 6.87 -1.15 -19.31
CA GLY A 185 7.27 -0.89 -20.68
C GLY A 185 6.70 0.44 -21.20
N LYS A 186 5.52 0.40 -21.82
CA LYS A 186 4.81 1.59 -22.36
C LYS A 186 3.35 1.64 -21.93
N THR A 187 2.94 0.76 -21.03
CA THR A 187 1.55 0.63 -20.60
C THR A 187 1.45 1.00 -19.13
N TRP A 188 0.47 1.84 -18.81
CA TRP A 188 0.11 2.15 -17.43
C TRP A 188 -0.90 1.13 -16.92
N ASN A 189 -0.54 0.41 -15.87
CA ASN A 189 -1.37 -0.63 -15.27
C ASN A 189 -1.80 -0.20 -13.85
N PRO A 190 -3.06 -0.40 -13.46
CA PRO A 190 -3.47 -0.23 -12.07
C PRO A 190 -2.85 -1.35 -11.22
N VAL A 191 -2.24 -1.01 -10.08
CA VAL A 191 -1.59 -2.03 -9.23
C VAL A 191 -2.07 -2.03 -7.78
N ALA A 192 -2.54 -0.90 -7.27
CA ALA A 192 -2.89 -0.75 -5.85
C ALA A 192 -3.96 0.32 -5.66
N TYR A 193 -4.73 0.19 -4.59
CA TYR A 193 -5.53 1.32 -4.12
C TYR A 193 -4.59 2.40 -3.60
N ALA A 194 -4.99 3.65 -3.82
CA ALA A 194 -4.19 4.78 -3.39
C ALA A 194 -5.05 5.92 -2.88
N SER A 195 -4.44 6.82 -2.11
CA SER A 195 -5.06 8.04 -1.61
C SER A 195 -4.07 9.18 -1.78
N TYR A 196 -4.55 10.31 -2.29
CA TYR A 196 -3.78 11.55 -2.39
C TYR A 196 -4.55 12.71 -1.79
N ASP A 197 -3.95 13.38 -0.81
CA ASP A 197 -4.47 14.62 -0.25
C ASP A 197 -3.73 15.83 -0.86
N PRO A 198 -4.36 16.61 -1.74
CA PRO A 198 -3.73 17.77 -2.36
C PRO A 198 -3.43 18.90 -1.37
N GLY A 199 -4.06 18.94 -0.19
CA GLY A 199 -3.83 19.94 0.84
C GLY A 199 -2.55 19.69 1.65
N THR A 200 -2.23 18.43 1.91
CA THR A 200 -1.02 18.02 2.64
C THR A 200 0.08 17.47 1.75
N HIS A 201 -0.23 17.24 0.47
CA HIS A 201 0.62 16.52 -0.50
C HIS A 201 0.90 15.07 -0.09
N ALA A 202 0.17 14.52 0.88
CA ALA A 202 0.35 13.14 1.32
C ALA A 202 -0.21 12.17 0.28
N PHE A 203 0.60 11.20 -0.10
CA PHE A 203 0.22 10.10 -0.98
C PHE A 203 0.49 8.78 -0.25
N GLU A 204 -0.49 7.90 -0.25
CA GLU A 204 -0.40 6.58 0.37
C GLU A 204 -1.01 5.54 -0.57
N TYR A 205 -0.47 4.33 -0.56
CA TYR A 205 -1.00 3.21 -1.33
C TYR A 205 -0.64 1.88 -0.68
N ASP A 206 -1.45 0.86 -0.95
CA ASP A 206 -1.19 -0.52 -0.55
C ASP A 206 -1.79 -1.51 -1.55
N GLY A 207 -1.11 -2.64 -1.73
CA GLY A 207 -1.48 -3.66 -2.68
C GLY A 207 -0.91 -5.02 -2.36
N VAL A 208 -1.44 -6.01 -3.06
CA VAL A 208 -0.96 -7.40 -3.02
C VAL A 208 -0.23 -7.65 -4.33
N ASP A 209 1.04 -8.04 -4.25
CA ASP A 209 1.82 -8.42 -5.42
C ASP A 209 1.51 -9.86 -5.83
N GLY A 210 1.51 -10.79 -4.87
CA GLY A 210 1.15 -12.17 -5.14
C GLY A 210 1.47 -13.15 -4.02
N THR A 211 1.17 -14.42 -4.27
CA THR A 211 1.51 -15.54 -3.38
C THR A 211 2.73 -16.27 -3.92
N TYR A 212 3.72 -16.52 -3.05
CA TYR A 212 5.00 -17.15 -3.41
C TYR A 212 5.30 -18.34 -2.52
N PRO A 213 5.87 -19.44 -3.07
CA PRO A 213 6.44 -20.49 -2.25
C PRO A 213 7.74 -20.01 -1.58
N TYR A 214 8.05 -20.52 -0.38
CA TYR A 214 9.30 -20.23 0.33
C TYR A 214 9.82 -21.45 1.09
#